data_AF-A0A1I3BDI9-F1
#
_entry.id   AF-A0A1I3BDI9-F1
#
_cell.length_a   1.000
_cell.length_b   1.000
_cell.length_c   1.000
_cell.angle_alpha   90.00
_cell.angle_beta   90.00
_cell.angle_gamma   90.00
#
_symmetry.space_group_name_H-M   'P 1'
#
loop_
_entity.id
_entity.type
_entity.pdbx_description
1 polymer ?
#
loop_
_entity_poly.entity_id
_entity_poly.type
_entity_poly.pdbx_seq_one_letter_code
_entity_poly.pdbx_strand_id
1 'polypeptide(L)'
;MRVERCCLLAFCLTMLSLTAQGEDWTRFRGPNGTGVSELQGVPTEWKESDYEWVVTLKGKGHSSPVITGESLFVTSGNEDGSRSIYCLDANTGKTKWSDSVQLGKNHLHKKNSYCSATPTTDGERVYVSEADDSHYFVNAYLLSGKKVWSRDLGAFQSQHGFGPSPMLYQGLLIVPNDQDGPSAIVALDAKTGETRWQSSRKTETTSYATPMVLTLKGRDQLVVLSGATGLAGLDPASGKELWESGRLPQRTVASPVFGNGLLIATCGSGGRGQFMAAVDPLAAGTKSEPLVRAERTKMLPYVPTPVIRDQYMYFWNDDGTVCCVDMLGDLNGVVWRERVGGNYSGSPVLIDGKLYCISEEGQVKVVDANPTFREYPGGPLGDASHSTPAVANGRVYLKGFERLASLKSKSNVAVLSE
;
A
#
# COMPACT_ATOMS: atom_id res chain seq x y z
N MET A 1 32.72 -49.71 -53.42
CA MET A 1 32.20 -48.37 -53.12
C MET A 1 31.05 -48.47 -52.14
N ARG A 2 31.24 -47.97 -50.92
CA ARG A 2 30.23 -47.28 -50.10
C ARG A 2 30.90 -46.97 -48.75
N VAL A 3 31.21 -45.70 -48.55
CA VAL A 3 31.69 -45.14 -47.29
C VAL A 3 30.48 -44.50 -46.63
N GLU A 4 30.06 -45.05 -45.50
CA GLU A 4 29.00 -44.46 -44.67
C GLU A 4 29.61 -43.35 -43.81
N ARG A 5 29.06 -42.13 -43.95
CA ARG A 5 29.41 -40.97 -43.11
C ARG A 5 28.38 -40.86 -41.98
N CYS A 6 28.81 -41.12 -40.75
CA CYS A 6 28.07 -40.74 -39.55
C CYS A 6 28.16 -39.23 -39.34
N CYS A 7 27.03 -38.53 -39.44
CA CYS A 7 26.88 -37.15 -38.97
C CYS A 7 26.46 -37.16 -37.50
N LEU A 8 27.36 -36.73 -36.60
CA LEU A 8 26.99 -36.34 -35.24
C LEU A 8 26.33 -34.96 -35.26
N LEU A 9 25.05 -34.87 -34.90
CA LEU A 9 24.42 -33.60 -34.52
C LEU A 9 24.78 -33.29 -33.05
N ALA A 10 25.52 -32.21 -32.84
CA ALA A 10 25.71 -31.63 -31.51
C ALA A 10 24.46 -30.81 -31.13
N PHE A 11 23.74 -31.26 -30.10
CA PHE A 11 22.59 -30.56 -29.53
C PHE A 11 23.10 -29.55 -28.50
N CYS A 12 23.21 -28.28 -28.87
CA CYS A 12 23.49 -27.19 -27.93
C CYS A 12 22.27 -26.98 -27.02
N LEU A 13 22.34 -27.45 -25.77
CA LEU A 13 21.41 -27.05 -24.72
C LEU A 13 21.67 -25.58 -24.38
N THR A 14 20.84 -24.67 -24.89
CA THR A 14 20.73 -23.31 -24.34
C THR A 14 20.03 -23.40 -22.99
N MET A 15 20.78 -23.31 -21.89
CA MET A 15 20.20 -23.02 -20.58
C MET A 15 19.57 -21.63 -20.64
N LEU A 16 18.24 -21.59 -20.73
CA LEU A 16 17.47 -20.41 -20.37
C LEU A 16 17.62 -20.24 -18.87
N SER A 17 18.52 -19.34 -18.46
CA SER A 17 18.51 -18.81 -17.11
C SER A 17 17.15 -18.15 -16.89
N LEU A 18 16.23 -18.84 -16.21
CA LEU A 18 15.12 -18.16 -15.56
C LEU A 18 15.75 -17.23 -14.54
N THR A 19 15.94 -15.97 -14.90
CA THR A 19 16.07 -14.92 -13.91
C THR A 19 14.80 -15.03 -13.08
N ALA A 20 14.94 -15.47 -11.82
CA ALA A 20 13.89 -15.34 -10.83
C ALA A 20 13.57 -13.85 -10.76
N GLN A 21 12.54 -13.43 -11.50
CA GLN A 21 12.02 -12.09 -11.42
C GLN A 21 11.50 -11.96 -9.98
N GLY A 22 12.15 -11.12 -9.19
CA GLY A 22 11.72 -10.87 -7.82
C GLY A 22 10.29 -10.34 -7.81
N GLU A 23 9.58 -10.58 -6.71
CA GLU A 23 8.25 -9.98 -6.47
C GLU A 23 8.34 -8.46 -6.66
N ASP A 24 7.53 -7.90 -7.56
CA ASP A 24 7.38 -6.46 -7.71
C ASP A 24 6.39 -5.93 -6.66
N TRP A 25 6.68 -4.76 -6.08
CA TRP A 25 5.85 -4.09 -5.09
C TRP A 25 5.28 -2.80 -5.67
N THR A 26 4.32 -2.93 -6.59
CA THR A 26 4.00 -1.89 -7.57
C THR A 26 3.16 -0.71 -7.05
N ARG A 27 2.68 -0.76 -5.81
CA ARG A 27 1.79 0.26 -5.21
C ARG A 27 1.77 0.15 -3.68
N PHE A 28 1.05 1.06 -3.02
CA PHE A 28 0.81 0.98 -1.57
C PHE A 28 0.33 -0.40 -1.14
N ARG A 29 1.02 -1.00 -0.16
CA ARG A 29 0.75 -2.36 0.37
C ARG A 29 0.82 -3.48 -0.68
N GLY A 30 1.64 -3.30 -1.72
CA GLY A 30 1.98 -4.37 -2.66
C GLY A 30 1.00 -4.50 -3.82
N PRO A 31 1.27 -5.41 -4.78
CA PRO A 31 0.61 -5.42 -6.09
C PRO A 31 -0.91 -5.57 -6.03
N ASN A 32 -1.44 -6.21 -4.98
CA ASN A 32 -2.88 -6.37 -4.73
C ASN A 32 -3.41 -5.48 -3.59
N GLY A 33 -2.57 -4.63 -2.99
CA GLY A 33 -2.93 -3.74 -1.86
C GLY A 33 -3.14 -4.43 -0.50
N THR A 34 -2.89 -5.74 -0.41
CA THR A 34 -3.21 -6.52 0.81
C THR A 34 -2.16 -6.39 1.91
N GLY A 35 -0.94 -5.96 1.59
CA GLY A 35 0.19 -5.93 2.51
C GLY A 35 0.68 -7.33 2.87
N VAL A 36 0.57 -8.30 1.95
CA VAL A 36 1.05 -9.66 2.10
C VAL A 36 2.09 -9.93 1.03
N SER A 37 3.24 -10.48 1.44
CA SER A 37 4.32 -10.92 0.56
C SER A 37 4.57 -12.42 0.74
N GLU A 38 4.98 -13.06 -0.35
CA GLU A 38 5.41 -14.47 -0.37
C GLU A 38 6.89 -14.64 0.01
N LEU A 39 7.63 -13.54 0.23
CA LEU A 39 9.02 -13.59 0.63
C LEU A 39 9.19 -14.37 1.93
N GLN A 40 10.24 -15.19 1.98
CA GLN A 40 10.62 -16.00 3.13
C GLN A 40 11.95 -15.54 3.73
N GLY A 41 12.24 -15.96 4.96
CA GLY A 41 13.57 -15.85 5.54
C GLY A 41 14.01 -14.42 5.86
N VAL A 42 13.07 -13.48 6.01
CA VAL A 42 13.39 -12.13 6.50
C VAL A 42 13.82 -12.22 7.97
N PRO A 43 14.92 -11.55 8.37
CA PRO A 43 15.34 -11.52 9.77
C PRO A 43 14.22 -11.03 10.70
N THR A 44 14.11 -11.66 11.86
CA THR A 44 13.20 -11.22 12.95
C THR A 44 13.94 -10.41 14.02
N GLU A 45 15.26 -10.29 13.87
CA GLU A 45 16.16 -9.50 14.70
C GLU A 45 17.32 -9.00 13.81
N TRP A 46 17.62 -7.71 13.90
CA TRP A 46 18.76 -7.11 13.22
C TRP A 46 19.19 -5.79 13.87
N LYS A 47 20.41 -5.36 13.57
CA LYS A 47 20.99 -4.05 13.91
C LYS A 47 21.22 -3.23 12.65
N GLU A 48 21.54 -1.96 12.82
CA GLU A 48 21.79 -1.04 11.69
C GLU A 48 22.87 -1.53 10.71
N SER A 49 23.89 -2.24 11.20
CA SER A 49 24.97 -2.80 10.36
C SER A 49 24.56 -4.03 9.54
N ASP A 50 23.35 -4.55 9.73
CA ASP A 50 22.83 -5.68 8.94
C ASP A 50 22.10 -5.22 7.67
N TYR A 51 21.85 -3.92 7.50
CA TYR A 51 21.30 -3.38 6.26
C TYR A 51 22.31 -3.54 5.11
N GLU A 52 21.85 -3.98 3.93
CA GLU A 52 22.71 -4.07 2.74
C GLU A 52 23.14 -2.69 2.28
N TRP A 53 22.25 -1.71 2.42
CA TRP A 53 22.52 -0.31 2.19
C TRP A 53 21.53 0.56 2.96
N VAL A 54 21.96 1.79 3.20
CA VAL A 54 21.20 2.86 3.80
C VAL A 54 21.53 4.13 3.04
N VAL A 55 20.51 4.92 2.70
CA VAL A 55 20.68 6.23 2.09
C VAL A 55 19.83 7.29 2.77
N THR A 56 20.29 8.54 2.69
CA THR A 56 19.56 9.72 3.12
C THR A 56 19.02 10.45 1.89
N LEU A 57 17.73 10.73 1.89
CA LEU A 57 16.99 11.47 0.89
C LEU A 57 16.89 12.93 1.32
N LYS A 58 16.84 13.85 0.35
CA LYS A 58 16.56 15.25 0.66
C LYS A 58 15.05 15.44 0.88
N GLY A 59 14.71 16.14 1.94
CA GLY A 59 13.34 16.38 2.34
C GLY A 59 12.70 15.18 3.03
N LYS A 60 11.51 15.41 3.61
CA LYS A 60 10.76 14.44 4.41
C LYS A 60 9.58 13.88 3.63
N GLY A 61 9.29 12.60 3.79
CA GLY A 61 8.12 11.99 3.15
C GLY A 61 7.65 10.74 3.87
N HIS A 62 6.34 10.48 3.85
CA HIS A 62 5.69 9.33 4.48
C HIS A 62 5.26 8.26 3.47
N SER A 63 5.51 8.47 2.17
CA SER A 63 5.21 7.49 1.14
C SER A 63 5.94 6.18 1.39
N SER A 64 5.28 5.08 1.05
CA SER A 64 5.89 3.76 1.12
C SER A 64 6.74 3.53 -0.15
N PRO A 65 7.82 2.74 -0.08
CA PRO A 65 8.57 2.40 -1.28
C PRO A 65 7.73 1.59 -2.26
N VAL A 66 7.94 1.84 -3.55
CA VAL A 66 7.38 1.05 -4.66
C VAL A 66 8.51 0.52 -5.52
N ILE A 67 8.47 -0.76 -5.87
CA ILE A 67 9.57 -1.43 -6.56
C ILE A 67 9.04 -2.15 -7.80
N THR A 68 9.72 -1.97 -8.93
CA THR A 68 9.56 -2.80 -10.13
C THR A 68 10.91 -3.08 -10.77
N GLY A 69 11.25 -4.36 -10.95
CA GLY A 69 12.59 -4.78 -11.32
C GLY A 69 13.64 -4.15 -10.39
N GLU A 70 14.62 -3.44 -10.94
CA GLU A 70 15.67 -2.77 -10.16
C GLU A 70 15.38 -1.31 -9.80
N SER A 71 14.17 -0.82 -10.07
CA SER A 71 13.77 0.56 -9.82
C SER A 71 12.94 0.66 -8.55
N LEU A 72 13.40 1.47 -7.60
CA LEU A 72 12.71 1.78 -6.36
C LEU A 72 12.26 3.25 -6.38
N PHE A 73 10.99 3.49 -6.09
CA PHE A 73 10.36 4.80 -6.09
C PHE A 73 9.90 5.22 -4.70
N VAL A 74 10.24 6.44 -4.30
CA VAL A 74 9.79 7.09 -3.06
C VAL A 74 9.64 8.59 -3.28
N THR A 75 8.77 9.23 -2.51
CA THR A 75 8.56 10.69 -2.55
C THR A 75 9.01 11.37 -1.26
N SER A 76 9.54 12.59 -1.39
CA SER A 76 9.85 13.48 -0.26
C SER A 76 9.58 14.93 -0.64
N GLY A 77 9.20 15.75 0.34
CA GLY A 77 8.97 17.17 0.17
C GLY A 77 9.74 18.01 1.17
N ASN A 78 9.89 19.30 0.88
CA ASN A 78 10.55 20.28 1.72
C ASN A 78 9.58 21.39 2.16
N GLU A 79 9.97 22.16 3.17
CA GLU A 79 9.17 23.27 3.70
C GLU A 79 8.99 24.43 2.71
N ASP A 80 9.85 24.51 1.69
CA ASP A 80 9.73 25.47 0.59
C ASP A 80 8.60 25.12 -0.40
N GLY A 81 7.92 23.98 -0.23
CA GLY A 81 6.84 23.51 -1.09
C GLY A 81 7.30 22.65 -2.27
N SER A 82 8.61 22.36 -2.39
CA SER A 82 9.08 21.36 -3.35
C SER A 82 8.63 19.97 -2.93
N ARG A 83 8.13 19.19 -3.88
CA ARG A 83 7.68 17.81 -3.72
C ARG A 83 8.34 16.99 -4.81
N SER A 84 9.05 15.93 -4.41
CA SER A 84 9.99 15.24 -5.29
C SER A 84 9.71 13.75 -5.33
N ILE A 85 9.85 13.17 -6.52
CA ILE A 85 9.94 11.74 -6.74
C ILE A 85 11.41 11.36 -6.93
N TYR A 86 11.85 10.31 -6.26
CA TYR A 86 13.17 9.71 -6.44
C TYR A 86 13.01 8.32 -7.04
N CYS A 87 13.79 8.03 -8.07
CA CYS A 87 14.06 6.66 -8.52
C CYS A 87 15.45 6.28 -8.06
N LEU A 88 15.54 5.21 -7.28
CA LEU A 88 16.78 4.63 -6.79
C LEU A 88 16.98 3.25 -7.41
N ASP A 89 18.24 2.85 -7.48
CA ASP A 89 18.60 1.47 -7.74
C ASP A 89 18.26 0.60 -6.52
N ALA A 90 17.39 -0.39 -6.69
CA ALA A 90 16.90 -1.22 -5.61
C ALA A 90 17.98 -2.12 -4.96
N ASN A 91 19.09 -2.37 -5.68
CA ASN A 91 20.20 -3.21 -5.20
C ASN A 91 21.25 -2.41 -4.42
N THR A 92 21.43 -1.12 -4.75
CA THR A 92 22.51 -0.29 -4.19
C THR A 92 22.04 0.94 -3.41
N GLY A 93 20.76 1.29 -3.51
CA GLY A 93 20.19 2.51 -2.94
C GLY A 93 20.64 3.80 -3.65
N LYS A 94 21.41 3.72 -4.74
CA LYS A 94 21.88 4.92 -5.45
C LYS A 94 20.76 5.56 -6.25
N THR A 95 20.59 6.88 -6.13
CA THR A 95 19.64 7.62 -6.97
C THR A 95 20.00 7.49 -8.45
N LYS A 96 19.08 6.95 -9.25
CA LYS A 96 19.14 6.90 -10.71
C LYS A 96 18.72 8.24 -11.31
N TRP A 97 17.62 8.79 -10.81
CA TRP A 97 17.12 10.13 -11.17
C TRP A 97 16.15 10.64 -10.11
N SER A 98 15.85 11.93 -10.15
CA SER A 98 14.80 12.57 -9.37
C SER A 98 14.17 13.69 -10.19
N ASP A 99 12.90 13.97 -9.95
CA ASP A 99 12.22 15.18 -10.44
C ASP A 99 11.41 15.81 -9.32
N SER A 100 11.14 17.11 -9.45
CA SER A 100 10.41 17.87 -8.43
C SER A 100 9.34 18.76 -9.06
N VAL A 101 8.22 18.90 -8.35
CA VAL A 101 7.22 19.92 -8.60
C VAL A 101 7.21 20.93 -7.47
N GLN A 102 6.91 22.18 -7.79
CA GLN A 102 6.73 23.24 -6.82
C GLN A 102 5.23 23.50 -6.68
N LEU A 103 4.66 23.19 -5.52
CA LEU A 103 3.29 23.65 -5.18
C LEU A 103 3.34 24.62 -4.01
N GLY A 104 2.25 25.33 -3.82
CA GLY A 104 2.02 26.23 -2.71
C GLY A 104 1.83 25.52 -1.38
N LYS A 105 1.38 26.32 -0.41
CA LYS A 105 1.10 25.87 0.95
C LYS A 105 -0.28 25.22 1.00
N ASN A 106 -0.40 24.26 1.91
CA ASN A 106 -1.68 23.70 2.34
C ASN A 106 -1.63 23.47 3.84
N HIS A 107 -2.78 23.33 4.48
CA HIS A 107 -2.80 22.88 5.86
C HIS A 107 -2.19 21.47 5.96
N LEU A 108 -1.28 21.28 6.93
CA LEU A 108 -0.56 20.02 7.13
C LEU A 108 -0.65 19.59 8.59
N HIS A 109 -1.30 18.45 8.85
CA HIS A 109 -1.36 17.87 10.18
C HIS A 109 0.00 17.28 10.58
N LYS A 110 0.33 17.27 11.88
CA LYS A 110 1.63 16.76 12.40
C LYS A 110 1.96 15.31 12.03
N LYS A 111 0.94 14.50 11.72
CA LYS A 111 1.10 13.10 11.26
C LYS A 111 1.12 12.97 9.73
N ASN A 112 1.11 14.08 9.01
CA ASN A 112 1.11 14.11 7.55
C ASN A 112 2.38 14.82 7.01
N SER A 113 2.71 14.55 5.76
CA SER A 113 3.78 15.20 4.99
C SER A 113 3.23 15.66 3.65
N TYR A 114 3.95 16.52 2.92
CA TYR A 114 3.59 16.87 1.54
C TYR A 114 3.66 15.67 0.57
N CYS A 115 4.26 14.57 0.99
CA CYS A 115 4.56 13.39 0.18
C CYS A 115 4.13 12.10 0.91
N SER A 116 2.88 12.07 1.41
CA SER A 116 2.33 10.87 2.08
C SER A 116 1.67 9.90 1.11
N ALA A 117 1.20 10.36 -0.04
CA ALA A 117 0.70 9.48 -1.08
C ALA A 117 1.84 8.62 -1.63
N THR A 118 1.60 7.31 -1.68
CA THR A 118 2.53 6.34 -2.24
C THR A 118 2.36 6.31 -3.77
N PRO A 119 3.44 6.35 -4.56
CA PRO A 119 3.33 6.23 -6.01
C PRO A 119 2.77 4.86 -6.44
N THR A 120 2.50 4.68 -7.73
CA THR A 120 2.18 3.36 -8.32
C THR A 120 2.91 3.19 -9.65
N THR A 121 3.20 1.97 -10.08
CA THR A 121 3.89 1.70 -11.37
C THR A 121 3.23 0.58 -12.16
N ASP A 122 3.23 0.71 -13.49
CA ASP A 122 2.81 -0.34 -14.44
C ASP A 122 4.01 -1.17 -14.96
N GLY A 123 5.22 -0.94 -14.41
CA GLY A 123 6.47 -1.56 -14.88
C GLY A 123 7.14 -0.81 -16.04
N GLU A 124 6.48 0.15 -16.67
CA GLU A 124 7.05 1.04 -17.70
C GLU A 124 7.12 2.50 -17.24
N ARG A 125 6.16 2.90 -16.40
CA ARG A 125 5.90 4.23 -15.88
C ARG A 125 5.68 4.18 -14.38
N VAL A 126 6.06 5.26 -13.71
CA VAL A 126 5.67 5.56 -12.33
C VAL A 126 4.74 6.76 -12.31
N TYR A 127 3.72 6.67 -11.48
CA TYR A 127 2.67 7.67 -11.30
C TYR A 127 2.72 8.23 -9.88
N VAL A 128 2.71 9.55 -9.77
CA VAL A 128 2.87 10.27 -8.51
C VAL A 128 1.71 11.25 -8.35
N SER A 129 1.06 11.22 -7.20
CA SER A 129 -0.01 12.14 -6.83
C SER A 129 0.48 13.12 -5.78
N GLU A 130 0.32 14.41 -6.01
CA GLU A 130 0.80 15.51 -5.16
C GLU A 130 -0.22 16.65 -5.19
N ALA A 131 -0.50 17.27 -4.04
CA ALA A 131 -1.48 18.35 -4.00
C ALA A 131 -1.15 19.47 -2.98
N ASP A 132 -1.82 20.59 -3.18
CA ASP A 132 -1.97 21.71 -2.25
C ASP A 132 -3.42 22.23 -2.28
N ASP A 133 -3.68 23.39 -1.66
CA ASP A 133 -5.03 23.97 -1.59
C ASP A 133 -5.54 24.50 -2.95
N SER A 134 -4.72 24.51 -4.01
CA SER A 134 -5.04 25.03 -5.35
C SER A 134 -4.92 24.00 -6.48
N HIS A 135 -4.07 23.00 -6.32
CA HIS A 135 -3.68 22.04 -7.35
C HIS A 135 -3.62 20.62 -6.80
N TYR A 136 -3.98 19.66 -7.65
CA TYR A 136 -3.84 18.24 -7.42
C TYR A 136 -3.25 17.65 -8.69
N PHE A 137 -1.93 17.56 -8.70
CA PHE A 137 -1.18 17.00 -9.80
C PHE A 137 -1.08 15.49 -9.71
N VAL A 138 -1.28 14.87 -10.86
CA VAL A 138 -0.87 13.51 -11.15
C VAL A 138 0.19 13.58 -12.24
N ASN A 139 1.38 13.07 -11.94
CA ASN A 139 2.53 13.11 -12.84
C ASN A 139 2.90 11.67 -13.24
N ALA A 140 3.17 11.44 -14.52
CA ALA A 140 3.68 10.17 -15.02
C ALA A 140 5.09 10.32 -15.57
N TYR A 141 5.96 9.39 -15.22
CA TYR A 141 7.35 9.34 -15.67
C TYR A 141 7.64 7.95 -16.22
N LEU A 142 8.43 7.83 -17.28
CA LEU A 142 9.04 6.55 -17.65
C LEU A 142 10.03 6.12 -16.55
N LEU A 143 10.34 4.82 -16.47
CA LEU A 143 11.41 4.34 -15.57
C LEU A 143 12.76 5.04 -15.79
N SER A 144 12.99 5.61 -16.98
CA SER A 144 14.18 6.40 -17.31
C SER A 144 14.20 7.82 -16.70
N GLY A 145 13.11 8.25 -16.05
CA GLY A 145 12.96 9.59 -15.47
C GLY A 145 12.38 10.65 -16.40
N LYS A 146 12.06 10.29 -17.64
CA LYS A 146 11.39 11.22 -18.56
C LYS A 146 9.93 11.39 -18.16
N LYS A 147 9.52 12.60 -17.79
CA LYS A 147 8.11 12.98 -17.62
C LYS A 147 7.34 12.78 -18.93
N VAL A 148 6.27 12.00 -18.87
CA VAL A 148 5.41 11.66 -20.02
C VAL A 148 4.25 12.65 -20.10
N TRP A 149 3.57 12.87 -18.98
CA TRP A 149 2.45 13.80 -18.87
C TRP A 149 2.29 14.29 -17.43
N SER A 150 1.57 15.40 -17.27
CA SER A 150 1.15 15.95 -15.99
C SER A 150 -0.31 16.38 -16.12
N ARG A 151 -1.12 16.04 -15.12
CA ARG A 151 -2.56 16.32 -15.08
C ARG A 151 -2.91 17.00 -13.76
N ASP A 152 -3.49 18.19 -13.84
CA ASP A 152 -4.03 18.88 -12.67
C ASP A 152 -5.54 18.63 -12.56
N LEU A 153 -6.00 18.17 -11.39
CA LEU A 153 -7.39 17.94 -11.06
C LEU A 153 -8.03 19.11 -10.28
N GLY A 154 -7.29 20.20 -10.07
CA GLY A 154 -7.70 21.39 -9.34
C GLY A 154 -7.42 21.29 -7.83
N ALA A 155 -8.07 22.13 -7.02
CA ALA A 155 -7.82 22.20 -5.59
C ALA A 155 -8.07 20.89 -4.83
N PHE A 156 -7.21 20.62 -3.84
CA PHE A 156 -7.44 19.56 -2.85
C PHE A 156 -7.61 20.14 -1.44
N GLN A 157 -8.82 20.07 -0.90
CA GLN A 157 -9.18 20.60 0.42
C GLN A 157 -9.18 19.50 1.46
N SER A 158 -8.38 19.66 2.51
CA SER A 158 -8.27 18.64 3.54
C SER A 158 -7.81 19.18 4.89
N GLN A 159 -8.51 18.78 5.95
CA GLN A 159 -8.12 19.05 7.33
C GLN A 159 -6.76 18.45 7.73
N HIS A 160 -6.24 17.42 7.06
CA HIS A 160 -4.94 16.85 7.44
C HIS A 160 -3.86 16.96 6.36
N GLY A 161 -4.18 17.52 5.19
CA GLY A 161 -3.31 17.56 4.01
C GLY A 161 -3.59 16.42 3.04
N PHE A 162 -2.75 16.30 2.00
CA PHE A 162 -2.87 15.28 0.96
C PHE A 162 -2.29 13.93 1.40
N GLY A 163 -2.75 12.83 0.80
CA GLY A 163 -2.35 11.46 1.17
C GLY A 163 -3.00 10.29 0.43
N PRO A 164 -4.13 10.43 -0.30
CA PRO A 164 -4.67 9.31 -1.08
C PRO A 164 -3.69 8.81 -2.15
N SER A 165 -3.44 7.51 -2.20
CA SER A 165 -2.52 6.91 -3.17
C SER A 165 -3.28 6.44 -4.43
N PRO A 166 -2.76 6.67 -5.65
CA PRO A 166 -3.35 6.15 -6.87
C PRO A 166 -3.13 4.65 -7.03
N MET A 167 -3.88 4.01 -7.92
CA MET A 167 -3.68 2.62 -8.29
C MET A 167 -3.96 2.35 -9.76
N LEU A 168 -3.44 1.24 -10.28
CA LEU A 168 -3.64 0.84 -11.67
C LEU A 168 -4.68 -0.28 -11.79
N TYR A 169 -5.45 -0.23 -12.88
CA TYR A 169 -6.35 -1.30 -13.29
C TYR A 169 -6.46 -1.32 -14.81
N GLN A 170 -5.95 -2.37 -15.46
CA GLN A 170 -6.10 -2.61 -16.91
C GLN A 170 -5.83 -1.38 -17.80
N GLY A 171 -4.73 -0.67 -17.55
CA GLY A 171 -4.35 0.53 -18.30
C GLY A 171 -5.05 1.83 -17.87
N LEU A 172 -5.92 1.78 -16.86
CA LEU A 172 -6.45 2.93 -16.15
C LEU A 172 -5.61 3.24 -14.92
N LEU A 173 -5.32 4.52 -14.71
CA LEU A 173 -4.84 5.04 -13.45
C LEU A 173 -6.04 5.59 -12.67
N ILE A 174 -6.39 4.90 -11.59
CA ILE A 174 -7.45 5.29 -10.66
C ILE A 174 -6.87 6.25 -9.63
N VAL A 175 -7.43 7.46 -9.59
CA VAL A 175 -6.98 8.56 -8.75
C VAL A 175 -8.11 8.90 -7.77
N PRO A 176 -7.96 8.56 -6.48
CA PRO A 176 -8.91 8.95 -5.46
C PRO A 176 -8.84 10.46 -5.22
N ASN A 177 -10.00 11.10 -5.19
CA ASN A 177 -10.16 12.51 -4.84
C ASN A 177 -11.35 12.69 -3.89
N ASP A 178 -11.36 11.92 -2.79
CA ASP A 178 -12.31 12.09 -1.69
C ASP A 178 -11.74 13.12 -0.71
N GLN A 179 -12.30 14.33 -0.70
CA GLN A 179 -11.78 15.52 -0.02
C GLN A 179 -12.87 16.27 0.77
N ASP A 180 -12.49 17.29 1.54
CA ASP A 180 -13.44 18.17 2.26
C ASP A 180 -14.24 19.09 1.30
N GLY A 181 -13.88 19.08 0.01
CA GLY A 181 -14.56 19.77 -1.09
C GLY A 181 -15.19 18.84 -2.13
N PRO A 182 -15.38 19.32 -3.38
CA PRO A 182 -15.93 18.51 -4.47
C PRO A 182 -15.14 17.22 -4.70
N SER A 183 -15.79 16.09 -4.43
CA SER A 183 -15.13 14.79 -4.41
C SER A 183 -15.46 13.94 -5.63
N ALA A 184 -14.49 13.16 -6.09
CA ALA A 184 -14.68 12.20 -7.16
C ALA A 184 -13.67 11.05 -7.10
N ILE A 185 -13.99 9.95 -7.78
CA ILE A 185 -12.97 9.02 -8.26
C ILE A 185 -12.75 9.32 -9.74
N VAL A 186 -11.49 9.53 -10.13
CA VAL A 186 -11.12 9.86 -11.51
C VAL A 186 -10.32 8.69 -12.07
N ALA A 187 -10.72 8.15 -13.21
CA ALA A 187 -9.88 7.23 -13.97
C ALA A 187 -9.26 7.96 -15.15
N LEU A 188 -7.93 7.96 -15.18
CA LEU A 188 -7.15 8.48 -16.28
C LEU A 188 -6.66 7.33 -17.15
N ASP A 189 -6.50 7.55 -18.44
CA ASP A 189 -5.67 6.70 -19.27
C ASP A 189 -4.24 6.74 -18.74
N ALA A 190 -3.67 5.60 -18.37
CA ALA A 190 -2.36 5.56 -17.75
C ALA A 190 -1.23 6.02 -18.71
N LYS A 191 -1.44 5.95 -20.03
CA LYS A 191 -0.44 6.37 -21.03
C LYS A 191 -0.56 7.84 -21.39
N THR A 192 -1.77 8.41 -21.43
CA THR A 192 -2.00 9.78 -21.91
C THR A 192 -2.36 10.79 -20.82
N GLY A 193 -2.85 10.34 -19.65
CA GLY A 193 -3.36 11.20 -18.59
C GLY A 193 -4.75 11.78 -18.86
N GLU A 194 -5.39 11.38 -19.97
CA GLU A 194 -6.75 11.82 -20.32
C GLU A 194 -7.80 11.13 -19.45
N THR A 195 -8.82 11.87 -19.01
CA THR A 195 -9.92 11.31 -18.24
C THR A 195 -10.73 10.34 -19.09
N ARG A 196 -10.81 9.08 -18.65
CA ARG A 196 -11.65 8.04 -19.24
C ARG A 196 -13.06 8.04 -18.64
N TRP A 197 -13.12 8.20 -17.32
CA TRP A 197 -14.37 8.41 -16.60
C TRP A 197 -14.10 9.14 -15.29
N GLN A 198 -15.14 9.75 -14.75
CA GLN A 198 -15.13 10.39 -13.44
C GLN A 198 -16.48 10.14 -12.75
N SER A 199 -16.42 9.71 -11.50
CA SER A 199 -17.61 9.46 -10.67
C SER A 199 -17.61 10.42 -9.51
N SER A 200 -18.58 11.34 -9.48
CA SER A 200 -18.79 12.24 -8.34
C SER A 200 -19.10 11.44 -7.08
N ARG A 201 -18.53 11.87 -5.96
CA ARG A 201 -18.62 11.18 -4.67
C ARG A 201 -19.26 12.09 -3.64
N LYS A 202 -20.13 11.51 -2.82
CA LYS A 202 -20.55 12.16 -1.56
C LYS A 202 -19.39 12.02 -0.58
N THR A 203 -19.00 13.13 0.03
CA THR A 203 -17.95 13.17 1.05
C THR A 203 -18.30 14.22 2.10
N GLU A 204 -18.18 13.86 3.38
CA GLU A 204 -18.31 14.79 4.50
C GLU A 204 -16.93 15.25 5.01
N THR A 205 -15.97 14.33 4.96
CA THR A 205 -14.56 14.59 5.29
C THR A 205 -13.67 13.75 4.38
N THR A 206 -12.49 14.27 4.09
CA THR A 206 -11.42 13.63 3.30
C THR A 206 -11.21 12.19 3.74
N SER A 207 -11.18 11.27 2.76
CA SER A 207 -10.77 9.88 2.97
C SER A 207 -9.34 9.71 2.48
N TYR A 208 -8.53 8.98 3.26
CA TYR A 208 -7.13 8.68 2.90
C TYR A 208 -6.96 7.22 2.45
N ALA A 209 -8.06 6.46 2.44
CA ALA A 209 -8.07 5.06 2.06
C ALA A 209 -7.67 4.88 0.59
N THR A 210 -6.71 4.00 0.34
CA THR A 210 -6.34 3.61 -1.02
C THR A 210 -7.35 2.57 -1.53
N PRO A 211 -7.95 2.74 -2.72
CA PRO A 211 -8.89 1.76 -3.27
C PRO A 211 -8.25 0.38 -3.49
N MET A 212 -9.07 -0.66 -3.62
CA MET A 212 -8.61 -1.97 -4.07
C MET A 212 -9.51 -2.50 -5.18
N VAL A 213 -9.03 -3.50 -5.92
CA VAL A 213 -9.86 -4.24 -6.88
C VAL A 213 -10.16 -5.59 -6.29
N LEU A 214 -11.44 -5.98 -6.37
CA LEU A 214 -11.94 -7.26 -5.89
C LEU A 214 -12.67 -7.97 -7.02
N THR A 215 -12.26 -9.19 -7.35
CA THR A 215 -12.94 -10.04 -8.32
C THR A 215 -13.97 -10.91 -7.61
N LEU A 216 -15.26 -10.68 -7.89
CA LEU A 216 -16.38 -11.45 -7.34
C LEU A 216 -17.17 -12.12 -8.46
N LYS A 217 -17.27 -13.45 -8.41
CA LYS A 217 -17.99 -14.26 -9.42
C LYS A 217 -17.58 -13.89 -10.86
N GLY A 218 -16.27 -13.71 -11.08
CA GLY A 218 -15.70 -13.35 -12.38
C GLY A 218 -15.89 -11.91 -12.81
N ARG A 219 -16.34 -11.00 -11.93
CA ARG A 219 -16.47 -9.56 -12.21
C ARG A 219 -15.61 -8.75 -11.26
N ASP A 220 -14.78 -7.89 -11.83
CA ASP A 220 -13.95 -6.97 -11.06
C ASP A 220 -14.79 -5.79 -10.56
N GLN A 221 -14.53 -5.39 -9.33
CA GLN A 221 -15.15 -4.24 -8.69
C GLN A 221 -14.04 -3.39 -8.05
N LEU A 222 -14.04 -2.10 -8.36
CA LEU A 222 -13.22 -1.12 -7.66
C LEU A 222 -13.89 -0.80 -6.33
N VAL A 223 -13.27 -1.21 -5.23
CA VAL A 223 -13.74 -0.94 -3.88
C VAL A 223 -13.10 0.35 -3.38
N VAL A 224 -13.95 1.35 -3.09
CA VAL A 224 -13.57 2.64 -2.49
C VAL A 224 -14.19 2.79 -1.12
N LEU A 225 -13.63 3.68 -0.31
CA LEU A 225 -14.05 3.88 1.08
C LEU A 225 -14.09 5.37 1.40
N SER A 226 -15.23 5.87 1.87
CA SER A 226 -15.36 7.20 2.45
C SER A 226 -16.27 7.18 3.68
N GLY A 227 -16.19 8.21 4.52
CA GLY A 227 -17.11 8.36 5.65
C GLY A 227 -18.58 8.45 5.21
N ALA A 228 -18.86 9.14 4.09
CA ALA A 228 -20.23 9.41 3.67
C ALA A 228 -20.95 8.20 3.06
N THR A 229 -20.24 7.31 2.35
CA THR A 229 -20.83 6.14 1.69
C THR A 229 -20.45 4.81 2.32
N GLY A 230 -19.48 4.83 3.25
CA GLY A 230 -18.79 3.62 3.69
C GLY A 230 -18.04 2.95 2.55
N LEU A 231 -18.05 1.63 2.53
CA LEU A 231 -17.53 0.83 1.42
C LEU A 231 -18.47 0.98 0.22
N ALA A 232 -17.92 1.25 -0.95
CA ALA A 232 -18.68 1.24 -2.19
C ALA A 232 -17.95 0.45 -3.27
N GLY A 233 -18.70 -0.33 -4.03
CA GLY A 233 -18.20 -1.02 -5.22
C GLY A 233 -18.56 -0.23 -6.46
N LEU A 234 -17.57 0.07 -7.29
CA LEU A 234 -17.75 0.68 -8.61
C LEU A 234 -17.35 -0.33 -9.69
N ASP A 235 -18.00 -0.26 -10.84
CA ASP A 235 -17.48 -0.88 -12.05
C ASP A 235 -16.17 -0.18 -12.44
N PRO A 236 -15.02 -0.87 -12.47
CA PRO A 236 -13.72 -0.22 -12.65
C PRO A 236 -13.52 0.33 -14.08
N ALA A 237 -14.27 -0.14 -15.07
CA ALA A 237 -14.16 0.29 -16.46
C ALA A 237 -14.96 1.57 -16.76
N SER A 238 -16.03 1.82 -16.02
CA SER A 238 -16.97 2.93 -16.26
C SER A 238 -17.13 3.90 -15.08
N GLY A 239 -16.70 3.50 -13.88
CA GLY A 239 -16.91 4.23 -12.63
C GLY A 239 -18.33 4.14 -12.09
N LYS A 240 -19.23 3.39 -12.74
CA LYS A 240 -20.63 3.28 -12.32
C LYS A 240 -20.71 2.61 -10.94
N GLU A 241 -21.45 3.22 -10.02
CA GLU A 241 -21.72 2.62 -8.71
C GLU A 241 -22.54 1.33 -8.84
N LEU A 242 -22.08 0.30 -8.15
CA LEU A 242 -22.72 -1.01 -8.06
C LEU A 242 -23.45 -1.17 -6.73
N TRP A 243 -22.86 -0.67 -5.63
CA TRP A 243 -23.42 -0.72 -4.28
C TRP A 243 -22.65 0.21 -3.34
N GLU A 244 -23.29 0.59 -2.23
CA GLU A 244 -22.67 1.24 -1.07
C GLU A 244 -23.13 0.59 0.24
N SER A 245 -22.27 0.56 1.26
CA SER A 245 -22.60 -0.02 2.57
C SER A 245 -23.32 0.97 3.50
N GLY A 246 -23.29 2.25 3.16
CA GLY A 246 -23.85 3.33 3.97
C GLY A 246 -22.82 4.04 4.84
N ARG A 247 -23.24 5.19 5.37
CA ARG A 247 -22.41 6.15 6.11
C ARG A 247 -21.70 5.52 7.31
N LEU A 248 -20.41 5.81 7.44
CA LEU A 248 -19.60 5.53 8.63
C LEU A 248 -19.58 6.75 9.56
N PRO A 249 -19.49 6.54 10.89
CA PRO A 249 -19.63 7.63 11.86
C PRO A 249 -18.44 8.60 11.91
N GLN A 250 -17.30 8.25 11.31
CA GLN A 250 -16.03 8.97 11.43
C GLN A 250 -15.21 8.93 10.13
N ARG A 251 -14.08 9.64 10.12
CA ARG A 251 -13.14 9.69 9.00
C ARG A 251 -12.50 8.33 8.72
N THR A 252 -12.28 8.02 7.44
CA THR A 252 -11.59 6.80 6.98
C THR A 252 -10.15 7.12 6.58
N VAL A 253 -9.21 6.35 7.11
CA VAL A 253 -7.78 6.50 6.83
C VAL A 253 -7.16 5.18 6.38
N ALA A 254 -7.37 4.11 7.16
CA ALA A 254 -7.02 2.76 6.76
C ALA A 254 -7.70 2.36 5.45
N SER A 255 -6.98 1.60 4.60
CA SER A 255 -7.52 1.08 3.35
C SER A 255 -8.42 -0.14 3.63
N PRO A 256 -9.43 -0.40 2.79
CA PRO A 256 -10.25 -1.60 2.94
C PRO A 256 -9.44 -2.88 2.75
N VAL A 257 -9.81 -3.94 3.45
CA VAL A 257 -9.22 -5.28 3.28
C VAL A 257 -10.30 -6.32 3.05
N PHE A 258 -9.97 -7.38 2.31
CA PHE A 258 -10.90 -8.47 1.98
C PHE A 258 -10.34 -9.80 2.45
N GLY A 259 -11.18 -10.61 3.10
CA GLY A 259 -10.86 -11.98 3.46
C GLY A 259 -12.07 -12.69 4.03
N ASN A 260 -12.13 -14.01 3.85
CA ASN A 260 -13.25 -14.84 4.32
C ASN A 260 -14.64 -14.34 3.85
N GLY A 261 -14.69 -13.79 2.62
CA GLY A 261 -15.93 -13.28 2.04
C GLY A 261 -16.39 -11.91 2.54
N LEU A 262 -15.64 -11.27 3.45
CA LEU A 262 -15.99 -9.97 4.03
C LEU A 262 -14.98 -8.90 3.65
N LEU A 263 -15.51 -7.74 3.23
CA LEU A 263 -14.77 -6.49 3.20
C LEU A 263 -14.81 -5.84 4.58
N ILE A 264 -13.65 -5.39 5.05
CA ILE A 264 -13.51 -4.72 6.35
C ILE A 264 -13.10 -3.27 6.11
N ALA A 265 -13.83 -2.35 6.74
CA ALA A 265 -13.47 -0.94 6.80
C ALA A 265 -13.42 -0.48 8.25
N THR A 266 -12.42 0.34 8.60
CA THR A 266 -12.33 1.03 9.89
C THR A 266 -12.39 2.54 9.72
N CYS A 267 -12.93 3.22 10.72
CA CYS A 267 -12.93 4.67 10.80
C CYS A 267 -12.72 5.14 12.24
N GLY A 268 -12.27 6.39 12.41
CA GLY A 268 -11.92 6.90 13.72
C GLY A 268 -11.62 8.39 13.75
N SER A 269 -11.17 8.84 14.92
CA SER A 269 -10.77 10.22 15.15
C SER A 269 -9.81 10.32 16.33
N GLY A 270 -9.00 11.38 16.35
CA GLY A 270 -8.06 11.66 17.45
C GLY A 270 -6.99 10.57 17.65
N GLY A 271 -6.59 9.87 16.59
CA GLY A 271 -5.59 8.80 16.66
C GLY A 271 -6.12 7.48 17.23
N ARG A 272 -7.44 7.23 17.18
CA ARG A 272 -8.06 6.00 17.68
C ARG A 272 -9.15 5.52 16.73
N GLY A 273 -9.15 4.23 16.39
CA GLY A 273 -10.24 3.61 15.66
C GLY A 273 -11.46 3.47 16.57
N GLN A 274 -12.64 3.80 16.04
CA GLN A 274 -13.87 3.88 16.83
C GLN A 274 -14.96 2.95 16.30
N PHE A 275 -14.92 2.64 15.01
CA PHE A 275 -15.93 1.82 14.37
C PHE A 275 -15.35 1.04 13.20
N MET A 276 -15.84 -0.18 13.04
CA MET A 276 -15.54 -1.07 11.94
C MET A 276 -16.84 -1.65 11.39
N ALA A 277 -16.97 -1.69 10.06
CA ALA A 277 -18.00 -2.44 9.36
C ALA A 277 -17.38 -3.65 8.66
N ALA A 278 -18.01 -4.82 8.80
CA ALA A 278 -17.78 -5.99 7.96
C ALA A 278 -18.92 -6.12 6.95
N VAL A 279 -18.59 -6.06 5.67
CA VAL A 279 -19.54 -6.00 4.56
C VAL A 279 -19.40 -7.24 3.70
N ASP A 280 -20.52 -7.90 3.40
CA ASP A 280 -20.58 -8.97 2.40
C ASP A 280 -20.93 -8.36 1.03
N PRO A 281 -19.96 -8.19 0.12
CA PRO A 281 -20.21 -7.59 -1.18
C PRO A 281 -21.02 -8.50 -2.11
N LEU A 282 -21.17 -9.80 -1.81
CA LEU A 282 -22.03 -10.70 -2.59
C LEU A 282 -23.51 -10.55 -2.25
N ALA A 283 -23.83 -9.90 -1.13
CA ALA A 283 -25.20 -9.55 -0.74
C ALA A 283 -25.79 -8.43 -1.61
N ALA A 284 -24.93 -7.61 -2.22
CA ALA A 284 -25.32 -6.46 -3.03
C ALA A 284 -26.27 -6.88 -4.18
N GLY A 285 -27.42 -6.20 -4.28
CA GLY A 285 -28.43 -6.46 -5.31
C GLY A 285 -29.20 -7.79 -5.13
N THR A 286 -29.08 -8.44 -3.98
CA THR A 286 -29.87 -9.63 -3.62
C THR A 286 -31.02 -9.26 -2.68
N LYS A 287 -31.99 -10.17 -2.50
CA LYS A 287 -33.07 -10.01 -1.50
C LYS A 287 -32.58 -10.20 -0.05
N SER A 288 -31.29 -10.49 0.16
CA SER A 288 -30.69 -10.91 1.44
C SER A 288 -29.88 -9.80 2.12
N GLU A 289 -30.35 -8.55 2.03
CA GLU A 289 -29.89 -7.45 2.87
C GLU A 289 -30.02 -7.82 4.36
N PRO A 290 -29.07 -7.39 5.23
CA PRO A 290 -28.20 -6.21 5.09
C PRO A 290 -26.78 -6.49 4.56
N LEU A 291 -26.21 -5.62 3.71
CA LEU A 291 -24.82 -5.73 3.24
C LEU A 291 -23.82 -5.76 4.41
N VAL A 292 -24.05 -4.96 5.45
CA VAL A 292 -23.26 -4.97 6.69
C VAL A 292 -23.65 -6.20 7.50
N ARG A 293 -22.71 -7.13 7.69
CA ARG A 293 -22.91 -8.38 8.43
C ARG A 293 -22.53 -8.27 9.90
N ALA A 294 -21.58 -7.40 10.21
CA ALA A 294 -21.15 -7.17 11.58
C ALA A 294 -20.55 -5.78 11.75
N GLU A 295 -20.61 -5.30 12.98
CA GLU A 295 -19.97 -4.07 13.42
C GLU A 295 -19.12 -4.35 14.65
N ARG A 296 -18.08 -3.54 14.83
CA ARG A 296 -17.19 -3.59 15.99
C ARG A 296 -16.79 -2.17 16.39
N THR A 297 -16.61 -1.93 17.69
CA THR A 297 -16.29 -0.60 18.26
C THR A 297 -15.08 -0.59 19.21
N LYS A 298 -14.39 -1.72 19.34
CA LYS A 298 -13.29 -1.89 20.30
C LYS A 298 -12.04 -2.44 19.62
N MET A 299 -10.88 -1.94 20.07
CA MET A 299 -9.56 -2.40 19.61
C MET A 299 -9.46 -2.33 18.09
N LEU A 300 -9.68 -1.14 17.55
CA LEU A 300 -9.66 -0.86 16.13
C LEU A 300 -8.56 0.15 15.79
N PRO A 301 -7.82 -0.07 14.69
CA PRO A 301 -6.93 0.92 14.17
C PRO A 301 -7.72 2.05 13.50
N TYR A 302 -7.19 3.25 13.59
CA TYR A 302 -7.63 4.39 12.79
C TYR A 302 -6.76 4.54 11.54
N VAL A 303 -5.45 4.68 11.71
CA VAL A 303 -4.51 4.88 10.59
C VAL A 303 -3.99 3.55 10.02
N PRO A 304 -3.44 2.61 10.81
CA PRO A 304 -2.87 1.39 10.24
C PRO A 304 -3.93 0.50 9.57
N THR A 305 -3.61 0.02 8.38
CA THR A 305 -4.48 -0.92 7.64
C THR A 305 -4.31 -2.34 8.20
N PRO A 306 -5.40 -3.02 8.63
CA PRO A 306 -5.35 -4.39 9.13
C PRO A 306 -4.74 -5.37 8.12
N VAL A 307 -4.37 -6.56 8.58
CA VAL A 307 -3.90 -7.65 7.71
C VAL A 307 -4.74 -8.88 7.98
N ILE A 308 -5.08 -9.63 6.92
CA ILE A 308 -5.79 -10.90 7.03
C ILE A 308 -4.84 -12.02 6.59
N ARG A 309 -4.81 -13.11 7.36
CA ARG A 309 -4.14 -14.36 7.02
C ARG A 309 -5.06 -15.52 7.39
N ASP A 310 -5.39 -16.36 6.42
CA ASP A 310 -6.32 -17.47 6.59
C ASP A 310 -7.65 -16.97 7.20
N GLN A 311 -8.10 -17.56 8.31
CA GLN A 311 -9.30 -17.14 9.03
C GLN A 311 -9.09 -15.95 9.98
N TYR A 312 -7.85 -15.50 10.19
CA TYR A 312 -7.52 -14.52 11.22
C TYR A 312 -7.27 -13.13 10.65
N MET A 313 -7.80 -12.12 11.34
CA MET A 313 -7.53 -10.71 11.09
C MET A 313 -6.70 -10.13 12.23
N TYR A 314 -5.69 -9.36 11.87
CA TYR A 314 -4.75 -8.73 12.78
C TYR A 314 -4.92 -7.21 12.73
N PHE A 315 -5.35 -6.64 13.85
CA PHE A 315 -5.46 -5.22 14.05
C PHE A 315 -4.21 -4.71 14.76
N TRP A 316 -3.42 -3.91 14.05
CA TRP A 316 -2.33 -3.16 14.66
C TRP A 316 -2.81 -1.75 14.95
N ASN A 317 -3.11 -1.44 16.21
CA ASN A 317 -3.71 -0.17 16.59
C ASN A 317 -2.65 0.95 16.62
N ASP A 318 -3.08 2.21 16.45
CA ASP A 318 -2.23 3.41 16.44
C ASP A 318 -1.35 3.54 17.69
N ASP A 319 -1.77 2.97 18.82
CA ASP A 319 -1.04 2.99 20.07
C ASP A 319 -0.11 1.77 20.24
N GLY A 320 0.01 0.87 19.28
CA GLY A 320 0.86 -0.32 19.42
C GLY A 320 0.25 -1.43 20.27
N THR A 321 -1.07 -1.39 20.51
CA THR A 321 -1.82 -2.60 20.85
C THR A 321 -2.03 -3.41 19.57
N VAL A 322 -1.71 -4.71 19.59
CA VAL A 322 -2.00 -5.64 18.49
C VAL A 322 -3.06 -6.63 18.96
N CYS A 323 -4.06 -6.93 18.15
CA CYS A 323 -5.00 -8.02 18.45
C CYS A 323 -5.30 -8.90 17.24
N CYS A 324 -5.52 -10.17 17.53
CA CYS A 324 -5.97 -11.19 16.58
C CYS A 324 -7.45 -11.47 16.80
N VAL A 325 -8.21 -11.53 15.71
CA VAL A 325 -9.64 -11.80 15.67
C VAL A 325 -9.90 -12.95 14.71
N ASP A 326 -10.74 -13.90 15.12
CA ASP A 326 -11.20 -14.98 14.26
C ASP A 326 -12.40 -14.50 13.42
N MET A 327 -12.21 -14.43 12.10
CA MET A 327 -13.24 -13.92 11.18
C MET A 327 -14.37 -14.92 10.93
N LEU A 328 -14.13 -16.21 11.14
CA LEU A 328 -15.14 -17.27 10.97
C LEU A 328 -15.88 -17.58 12.28
N GLY A 329 -15.32 -17.14 13.41
CA GLY A 329 -15.93 -17.21 14.74
C GLY A 329 -16.69 -15.93 15.09
N ASP A 330 -16.35 -15.34 16.24
CA ASP A 330 -16.92 -14.07 16.68
C ASP A 330 -16.04 -12.88 16.25
N LEU A 331 -16.53 -12.09 15.29
CA LEU A 331 -15.89 -10.85 14.83
C LEU A 331 -15.72 -9.79 15.95
N ASN A 332 -16.49 -9.89 17.04
CA ASN A 332 -16.33 -9.06 18.24
C ASN A 332 -15.43 -9.69 19.30
N GLY A 333 -15.08 -10.97 19.13
CA GLY A 333 -14.15 -11.71 19.95
C GLY A 333 -12.71 -11.24 19.77
N VAL A 334 -11.84 -11.73 20.64
CA VAL A 334 -10.39 -11.52 20.59
C VAL A 334 -9.74 -12.85 20.90
N VAL A 335 -8.96 -13.36 19.95
CA VAL A 335 -8.14 -14.56 20.13
C VAL A 335 -7.00 -14.25 21.10
N TRP A 336 -6.30 -13.14 20.85
CA TRP A 336 -5.32 -12.56 21.77
C TRP A 336 -5.18 -11.06 21.53
N ARG A 337 -4.67 -10.36 22.55
CA ARG A 337 -4.36 -8.93 22.51
C ARG A 337 -3.11 -8.66 23.34
N GLU A 338 -2.14 -7.98 22.74
CA GLU A 338 -0.88 -7.64 23.41
C GLU A 338 -0.42 -6.22 23.06
N ARG A 339 0.48 -5.66 23.86
CA ARG A 339 1.06 -4.32 23.65
C ARG A 339 2.53 -4.47 23.26
N VAL A 340 2.87 -4.09 22.02
CA VAL A 340 4.26 -4.12 21.53
C VAL A 340 5.01 -2.80 21.75
N GLY A 341 4.30 -1.77 22.23
CA GLY A 341 4.83 -0.43 22.47
C GLY A 341 5.02 0.41 21.20
N GLY A 342 5.33 1.71 21.36
CA GLY A 342 5.41 2.69 20.28
C GLY A 342 4.05 3.21 19.81
N ASN A 343 4.07 4.17 18.88
CA ASN A 343 2.90 4.60 18.13
C ASN A 343 3.04 4.22 16.66
N TYR A 344 1.95 4.13 15.91
CA TYR A 344 1.96 3.66 14.52
C TYR A 344 1.08 4.52 13.62
N SER A 345 1.67 4.99 12.53
CA SER A 345 0.96 5.59 11.39
C SER A 345 1.14 4.77 10.10
N GLY A 346 2.25 4.02 9.99
CA GLY A 346 2.42 3.00 8.95
C GLY A 346 1.57 1.77 9.22
N SER A 347 1.37 0.94 8.21
CA SER A 347 0.61 -0.30 8.33
C SER A 347 1.54 -1.52 8.41
N PRO A 348 1.13 -2.63 9.06
CA PRO A 348 1.92 -3.86 9.05
C PRO A 348 1.93 -4.51 7.66
N VAL A 349 3.00 -5.24 7.36
CA VAL A 349 3.14 -6.15 6.20
C VAL A 349 3.38 -7.57 6.69
N LEU A 350 2.63 -8.53 6.15
CA LEU A 350 2.80 -9.95 6.40
C LEU A 350 3.88 -10.53 5.50
N ILE A 351 4.90 -11.11 6.11
CA ILE A 351 6.02 -11.77 5.44
C ILE A 351 6.33 -13.04 6.22
N ASP A 352 6.33 -14.20 5.56
CA ASP A 352 6.71 -15.47 6.19
C ASP A 352 6.00 -15.77 7.53
N GLY A 353 4.68 -15.54 7.56
CA GLY A 353 3.87 -15.74 8.77
C GLY A 353 4.09 -14.73 9.90
N LYS A 354 4.75 -13.59 9.62
CA LYS A 354 5.05 -12.56 10.61
C LYS A 354 4.65 -11.18 10.10
N LEU A 355 4.14 -10.34 10.99
CA LEU A 355 3.79 -8.96 10.74
C LEU A 355 4.98 -8.06 11.07
N TYR A 356 5.44 -7.30 10.09
CA TYR A 356 6.47 -6.27 10.23
C TYR A 356 5.82 -4.90 10.20
N CYS A 357 5.99 -4.09 11.25
CA CYS A 357 5.41 -2.75 11.33
C CYS A 357 6.42 -1.76 11.90
N ILE A 358 6.52 -0.57 11.29
CA ILE A 358 7.44 0.49 11.72
C ILE A 358 6.69 1.42 12.68
N SER A 359 7.23 1.66 13.87
CA SER A 359 6.70 2.67 14.80
C SER A 359 7.04 4.08 14.33
N GLU A 360 6.33 5.08 14.86
CA GLU A 360 6.56 6.51 14.57
C GLU A 360 8.00 6.93 14.92
N GLU A 361 8.63 6.26 15.90
CA GLU A 361 10.00 6.48 16.32
C GLU A 361 11.04 5.70 15.49
N GLY A 362 10.62 4.92 14.49
CA GLY A 362 11.52 4.17 13.61
C GLY A 362 11.96 2.81 14.14
N GLN A 363 11.29 2.26 15.16
CA GLN A 363 11.53 0.88 15.58
C GLN A 363 10.64 -0.05 14.75
N VAL A 364 11.24 -1.04 14.08
CA VAL A 364 10.45 -2.10 13.44
C VAL A 364 10.12 -3.16 14.49
N LYS A 365 8.84 -3.42 14.65
CA LYS A 365 8.31 -4.51 15.48
C LYS A 365 7.90 -5.68 14.61
N VAL A 366 8.12 -6.88 15.14
CA VAL A 366 7.84 -8.14 14.45
C VAL A 366 7.01 -9.04 15.36
N VAL A 367 5.85 -9.48 14.89
CA VAL A 367 4.92 -10.33 15.65
C VAL A 367 4.46 -11.49 14.76
N ASP A 368 4.30 -12.68 15.31
CA ASP A 368 3.70 -13.80 14.57
C ASP A 368 2.26 -13.48 14.15
N ALA A 369 1.93 -13.80 12.90
CA ALA A 369 0.56 -13.84 12.39
C ALA A 369 -0.06 -15.22 12.66
N ASN A 370 -0.16 -15.60 13.93
CA ASN A 370 -0.72 -16.87 14.40
C ASN A 370 -1.86 -16.64 15.41
N PRO A 371 -2.70 -17.64 15.72
CA PRO A 371 -3.68 -17.56 16.81
C PRO A 371 -3.05 -17.61 18.22
N THR A 372 -1.73 -17.62 18.30
CA THR A 372 -0.96 -17.47 19.55
C THR A 372 0.02 -16.32 19.38
N PHE A 373 0.11 -15.45 20.38
CA PHE A 373 1.02 -14.32 20.33
C PHE A 373 2.48 -14.73 20.49
N ARG A 374 3.34 -14.13 19.67
CA ARG A 374 4.79 -14.14 19.83
C ARG A 374 5.37 -12.87 19.21
N GLU A 375 6.12 -12.10 19.99
CA GLU A 375 6.92 -10.95 19.52
C GLU A 375 8.38 -11.38 19.33
N TYR A 376 9.05 -10.75 18.35
CA TYR A 376 10.49 -10.87 18.12
C TYR A 376 11.16 -9.49 18.29
N PRO A 377 12.49 -9.43 18.50
CA PRO A 377 13.19 -8.17 18.76
C PRO A 377 13.02 -7.10 17.67
N GLY A 378 12.92 -7.51 16.40
CA GLY A 378 12.88 -6.60 15.26
C GLY A 378 14.19 -5.85 15.07
N GLY A 379 14.14 -4.59 14.64
CA GLY A 379 15.36 -3.79 14.50
C GLY A 379 15.12 -2.30 14.21
N PRO A 380 16.14 -1.47 14.40
CA PRO A 380 16.02 -0.02 14.29
C PRO A 380 16.18 0.45 12.84
N LEU A 381 15.27 1.31 12.37
CA LEU A 381 15.44 2.03 11.12
C LEU A 381 16.46 3.17 11.24
N GLY A 382 16.57 3.76 12.43
CA GLY A 382 17.44 4.91 12.69
C GLY A 382 16.88 6.25 12.21
N ASP A 383 15.58 6.29 11.90
CA ASP A 383 14.84 7.50 11.50
C ASP A 383 13.34 7.31 11.79
N ALA A 384 12.66 8.37 12.20
CA ALA A 384 11.22 8.37 12.45
C ALA A 384 10.46 8.00 11.17
N SER A 385 9.29 7.35 11.29
CA SER A 385 8.59 6.83 10.11
C SER A 385 7.08 6.80 10.28
N HIS A 386 6.36 7.20 9.23
CA HIS A 386 4.94 6.92 9.07
C HIS A 386 4.66 6.01 7.85
N SER A 387 5.70 5.41 7.28
CA SER A 387 5.63 4.64 6.04
C SER A 387 5.30 3.18 6.32
N THR A 388 4.74 2.50 5.32
CA THR A 388 4.55 1.04 5.35
C THR A 388 5.77 0.36 4.72
N PRO A 389 6.30 -0.76 5.28
CA PRO A 389 7.34 -1.54 4.63
C PRO A 389 6.95 -1.96 3.20
N ALA A 390 7.95 -2.17 2.36
CA ALA A 390 7.76 -2.74 1.02
C ALA A 390 8.66 -3.96 0.84
N VAL A 391 8.23 -4.92 0.02
CA VAL A 391 8.92 -6.20 -0.15
C VAL A 391 9.11 -6.49 -1.62
N ALA A 392 10.36 -6.63 -2.05
CA ALA A 392 10.68 -6.98 -3.43
C ALA A 392 12.10 -7.53 -3.53
N ASN A 393 12.38 -8.33 -4.55
CA ASN A 393 13.73 -8.78 -4.88
C ASN A 393 14.52 -9.38 -3.70
N GLY A 394 13.84 -10.21 -2.90
CA GLY A 394 14.47 -10.86 -1.74
C GLY A 394 14.76 -9.92 -0.57
N ARG A 395 14.16 -8.73 -0.53
CA ARG A 395 14.45 -7.68 0.46
C ARG A 395 13.19 -7.07 1.04
N VAL A 396 13.34 -6.52 2.24
CA VAL A 396 12.41 -5.56 2.84
C VAL A 396 13.02 -4.17 2.76
N TYR A 397 12.25 -3.22 2.26
CA TYR A 397 12.61 -1.80 2.18
C TYR A 397 11.86 -1.02 3.25
N LEU A 398 12.60 -0.21 4.00
CA LEU A 398 12.10 0.54 5.14
C LEU A 398 12.39 2.03 4.92
N LYS A 399 11.34 2.86 4.97
CA LYS A 399 11.42 4.31 4.69
C LYS A 399 11.07 5.10 5.96
N GLY A 400 12.04 5.84 6.48
CA GLY A 400 11.86 6.89 7.48
C GLY A 400 11.47 8.21 6.81
N PHE A 401 11.49 9.30 7.54
CA PHE A 401 11.23 10.62 6.97
C PHE A 401 12.27 10.99 5.92
N GLU A 402 13.55 10.79 6.21
CA GLU A 402 14.69 11.11 5.34
C GLU A 402 15.52 9.87 5.00
N ARG A 403 15.43 8.79 5.77
CA ARG A 403 16.24 7.58 5.60
C ARG A 403 15.51 6.51 4.80
N LEU A 404 16.21 5.80 3.93
CA LEU A 404 15.73 4.60 3.26
C LEU A 404 16.76 3.49 3.43
N ALA A 405 16.32 2.32 3.87
CA ALA A 405 17.18 1.17 4.13
C ALA A 405 16.66 -0.08 3.43
N SER A 406 17.57 -0.99 3.09
CA SER A 406 17.25 -2.31 2.56
C SER A 406 17.80 -3.42 3.44
N LEU A 407 16.92 -4.34 3.82
CA LEU A 407 17.22 -5.53 4.60
C LEU A 407 17.04 -6.77 3.74
N LYS A 408 18.09 -7.56 3.55
CA LYS A 408 18.02 -8.79 2.78
C LYS A 408 17.35 -9.92 3.57
N SER A 409 16.55 -10.72 2.88
CA SER A 409 16.22 -12.07 3.35
C SER A 409 17.49 -12.92 3.44
N LYS A 410 17.55 -13.78 4.46
CA LYS A 410 18.63 -14.72 4.71
C LYS A 410 18.36 -16.09 4.09
N SER A 411 17.40 -16.20 3.17
CA SER A 411 16.94 -17.46 2.58
C SER A 411 18.13 -18.30 2.10
N ASN A 412 18.41 -19.38 2.83
CA ASN A 412 19.21 -20.48 2.32
C ASN A 412 18.39 -21.12 1.21
N VAL A 413 18.68 -20.78 -0.04
CA VAL A 413 18.21 -21.59 -1.17
C VAL A 413 19.02 -22.88 -1.14
N ALA A 414 18.65 -23.81 -0.26
CA ALA A 414 18.91 -25.22 -0.48
C ALA A 414 17.84 -25.67 -1.48
N VAL A 415 18.15 -25.58 -2.77
CA VAL A 415 17.45 -26.40 -3.77
C VAL A 415 17.81 -27.84 -3.43
N LEU A 416 17.00 -28.51 -2.61
CA LEU A 416 16.98 -29.97 -2.62
C LEU A 416 16.31 -30.36 -3.93
N SER A 417 17.15 -30.79 -4.87
CA SER A 417 16.71 -31.60 -5.99
C SER A 417 16.34 -32.97 -5.42
N GLU A 418 15.08 -33.34 -5.55
CA GLU A 418 14.66 -34.75 -5.58
C GLU A 418 14.15 -35.07 -6.99
#